data_AF-A0A4Q1JI42-F1
#
_entry.id   AF-A0A4Q1JI42-F1
#
_cell.length_a   1.000
_cell.length_b   1.000
_cell.length_c   1.000
_cell.angle_alpha   90.00
_cell.angle_beta   90.00
_cell.angle_gamma   90.00
#
_symmetry.space_group_name_H-M   'P 1'
#
loop_
_entity.id
_entity.type
_entity.pdbx_description
1 polymer ?
#
loop_
_entity_poly.entity_id
_entity_poly.type
_entity_poly.pdbx_seq_one_letter_code
_entity_poly.pdbx_strand_id
1 'polypeptide(L)'
;MVKTISNYSLHISENSIQEVFQYYFPDEILGYCSKCPNFGAFWSCPPHDFDMAEYLNRYKFVNVIGIKLSLDKNLGFDKSLEAYHAQKKRFNQSLLLIESDFPDCEILISGHCWHCKSCSRDKGNPCNFPDKKRHSLESFGIKISEIIKDKFNDSLQWKKGEMPESLYIVQAILSDQRIDKGKLQQRLVKAFG
;
A
#
# COMPACT_ATOMS: atom_id res chain seq x y z
N MET A 1 2.81 5.29 17.76
CA MET A 1 1.93 6.15 18.57
C MET A 1 0.64 6.26 17.80
N VAL A 2 -0.44 5.64 18.29
CA VAL A 2 -1.71 5.60 17.57
C VAL A 2 -2.39 6.96 17.73
N LYS A 3 -2.63 7.67 16.63
CA LYS A 3 -3.50 8.85 16.62
C LYS A 3 -4.80 8.44 15.96
N THR A 4 -5.88 8.45 16.74
CA THR A 4 -7.23 8.26 16.23
C THR A 4 -7.69 9.60 15.65
N ILE A 5 -7.86 9.64 14.34
CA ILE A 5 -8.54 10.74 13.65
C ILE A 5 -9.86 10.12 13.17
N SER A 6 -10.96 10.82 13.41
CA SER A 6 -12.34 10.32 13.26
C SER A 6 -12.50 9.31 12.10
N ASN A 7 -12.55 8.01 12.45
CA ASN A 7 -12.71 6.78 11.65
C ASN A 7 -11.48 5.91 11.31
N TYR A 8 -10.24 6.33 11.61
CA TYR A 8 -9.05 5.47 11.39
C TYR A 8 -7.99 5.54 12.50
N SER A 9 -7.15 4.50 12.54
CA SER A 9 -5.89 4.50 13.29
C SER A 9 -4.69 4.40 12.35
N LEU A 10 -3.65 5.19 12.63
CA LEU A 10 -2.41 5.24 11.87
C LEU A 10 -1.28 4.50 12.60
N HIS A 11 -0.62 3.61 11.87
CA HIS A 11 0.54 2.84 12.28
C HIS A 11 1.71 3.14 11.34
N ILE A 12 2.90 3.31 11.90
CA ILE A 12 4.13 3.57 11.14
C ILE A 12 5.24 2.69 11.72
N SER A 13 5.85 1.89 10.85
CA SER A 13 6.99 1.04 11.17
C SER A 13 8.14 1.35 10.22
N GLU A 14 9.25 1.86 10.75
CA GLU A 14 10.51 1.97 10.01
C GLU A 14 11.21 0.61 10.05
N ASN A 15 11.68 0.16 8.90
CA ASN A 15 12.39 -1.11 8.72
C ASN A 15 13.54 -0.92 7.73
N SER A 16 14.54 -1.79 7.80
CA SER A 16 15.43 -2.04 6.66
C SER A 16 14.72 -2.84 5.57
N ILE A 17 15.22 -2.76 4.33
CA ILE A 17 14.72 -3.62 3.25
C ILE A 17 14.90 -5.12 3.59
N GLN A 18 16.00 -5.46 4.26
CA GLN A 18 16.30 -6.83 4.69
C GLN A 18 15.28 -7.36 5.70
N GLU A 19 14.78 -6.53 6.61
CA GLU A 19 13.68 -6.91 7.51
C GLU A 19 12.38 -7.15 6.75
N VAL A 20 12.10 -6.36 5.70
CA VAL A 20 10.88 -6.56 4.90
C VAL A 20 10.91 -7.83 4.06
N PHE A 21 12.08 -8.33 3.68
CA PHE A 21 12.21 -9.63 3.00
C PHE A 21 11.76 -10.82 3.85
N GLN A 22 11.65 -10.70 5.17
CA GLN A 22 11.02 -11.73 6.02
C GLN A 22 9.53 -11.96 5.64
N TYR A 23 8.93 -10.98 4.98
CA TYR A 23 7.55 -11.00 4.50
C TYR A 23 7.45 -11.23 2.99
N TYR A 24 8.54 -11.59 2.31
CA TYR A 24 8.57 -11.79 0.86
C TYR A 24 8.20 -13.23 0.51
N PHE A 25 6.98 -13.40 0.01
CA PHE A 25 6.41 -14.69 -0.41
C PHE A 25 5.88 -14.57 -1.85
N PRO A 26 6.77 -14.37 -2.84
CA PRO A 26 6.39 -13.98 -4.19
C PRO A 26 5.41 -14.96 -4.85
N ASP A 27 5.62 -16.26 -4.72
CA ASP A 27 4.75 -17.27 -5.33
C ASP A 27 3.35 -17.31 -4.67
N GLU A 28 3.29 -17.23 -3.34
CA GLU A 28 2.02 -17.22 -2.60
C GLU A 28 1.22 -15.97 -2.96
N ILE A 29 1.86 -14.80 -2.92
CA ILE A 29 1.22 -13.52 -3.21
C ILE A 29 0.85 -13.42 -4.69
N LEU A 30 1.68 -13.91 -5.61
CA LEU A 30 1.32 -14.02 -7.02
C LEU A 30 0.10 -14.93 -7.22
N GLY A 31 0.00 -16.02 -6.46
CA GLY A 31 -1.18 -16.89 -6.41
C GLY A 31 -2.46 -16.14 -6.03
N TYR A 32 -2.41 -15.21 -5.07
CA TYR A 32 -3.54 -14.33 -4.76
C TYR A 32 -3.77 -13.26 -5.83
N CYS A 33 -2.70 -12.60 -6.29
CA CYS A 33 -2.78 -11.56 -7.31
C CYS A 33 -3.37 -12.09 -8.62
N SER A 34 -3.06 -13.33 -9.03
CA SER A 34 -3.60 -13.95 -10.24
C SER A 34 -5.13 -14.11 -10.24
N LYS A 35 -5.75 -14.09 -9.05
CA LYS A 35 -7.21 -14.13 -8.86
C LYS A 35 -7.85 -12.75 -8.79
N CYS A 36 -7.03 -11.69 -8.75
CA CYS A 36 -7.51 -10.31 -8.74
C CYS A 36 -7.91 -9.88 -10.16
N PRO A 37 -9.04 -9.18 -10.35
CA PRO A 37 -9.44 -8.70 -11.68
C PRO A 37 -8.46 -7.70 -12.31
N ASN A 38 -7.54 -7.13 -11.52
CA ASN A 38 -6.52 -6.20 -12.00
C ASN A 38 -5.21 -6.89 -12.44
N PHE A 39 -5.10 -8.21 -12.30
CA PHE A 39 -3.92 -8.96 -12.73
C PHE A 39 -3.67 -8.76 -14.22
N GLY A 40 -2.45 -8.35 -14.60
CA GLY A 40 -2.11 -8.05 -15.98
C GLY A 40 -2.78 -6.79 -16.58
N ALA A 41 -3.70 -6.13 -15.89
CA ALA A 41 -4.44 -4.96 -16.41
C ALA A 41 -3.67 -3.63 -16.24
N PHE A 42 -2.83 -3.54 -15.21
CA PHE A 42 -2.05 -2.34 -14.92
C PHE A 42 -0.56 -2.62 -14.93
N TRP A 43 0.25 -1.70 -15.45
CA TRP A 43 1.72 -1.80 -15.38
C TRP A 43 2.28 -1.84 -13.94
N SER A 44 1.52 -1.37 -12.95
CA SER A 44 1.86 -1.48 -11.52
C SER A 44 1.54 -2.86 -10.91
N CYS A 45 0.79 -3.71 -11.59
CA CYS A 45 0.38 -5.02 -11.11
C CYS A 45 1.23 -6.13 -11.74
N PRO A 46 1.33 -7.33 -11.14
CA PRO A 46 1.99 -8.46 -11.76
C PRO A 46 1.22 -8.98 -12.99
N PRO A 47 1.86 -9.78 -13.87
CA PRO A 47 3.27 -10.20 -13.79
C PRO A 47 4.22 -9.04 -14.11
N HIS A 48 5.42 -9.07 -13.52
CA HIS A 48 6.49 -8.10 -13.78
C HIS A 48 7.57 -8.74 -14.65
N ASP A 49 8.20 -7.92 -15.49
CA ASP A 49 9.30 -8.28 -16.40
C ASP A 49 10.68 -7.92 -15.82
N PHE A 50 10.72 -7.54 -14.54
CA PHE A 50 11.93 -7.19 -13.79
C PHE A 50 12.00 -7.98 -12.48
N ASP A 51 13.19 -8.07 -11.91
CA ASP A 51 13.39 -8.70 -10.61
C ASP A 51 12.90 -7.78 -9.48
N MET A 52 11.85 -8.22 -8.78
CA MET A 52 11.22 -7.47 -7.70
C MET A 52 12.13 -7.32 -6.47
N ALA A 53 12.97 -8.33 -6.20
CA ALA A 53 13.89 -8.28 -5.08
C ALA A 53 15.06 -7.33 -5.36
N GLU A 54 15.61 -7.35 -6.58
CA GLU A 54 16.61 -6.36 -7.01
C GLU A 54 16.01 -4.94 -6.97
N TYR A 55 14.76 -4.76 -7.43
CA TYR A 55 14.07 -3.47 -7.37
C TYR A 55 14.05 -2.89 -5.95
N LEU A 56 13.65 -3.72 -4.97
CA LEU A 56 13.57 -3.34 -3.55
C LEU A 56 14.95 -3.10 -2.92
N ASN A 57 15.95 -3.91 -3.29
CA ASN A 57 17.33 -3.79 -2.78
C ASN A 57 18.07 -2.53 -3.24
N ARG A 58 17.50 -1.74 -4.16
CA ARG A 58 18.02 -0.41 -4.49
C ARG A 58 17.88 0.58 -3.33
N TYR A 59 16.99 0.30 -2.38
CA TYR A 59 16.75 1.13 -1.20
C TYR A 59 17.35 0.50 0.05
N LYS A 60 17.57 1.32 1.09
CA LYS A 60 18.08 0.84 2.39
C LYS A 60 16.98 0.67 3.42
N PHE A 61 16.00 1.55 3.39
CA PHE A 61 14.94 1.64 4.39
C PHE A 61 13.55 1.61 3.73
N VAL A 62 12.58 1.22 4.53
CA VAL A 62 11.17 1.26 4.19
C VAL A 62 10.34 1.62 5.41
N ASN A 63 9.59 2.70 5.29
CA ASN A 63 8.57 3.07 6.26
C ASN A 63 7.24 2.47 5.82
N VAL A 64 6.80 1.41 6.47
CA VAL A 64 5.48 0.82 6.23
C VAL A 64 4.43 1.61 7.01
N ILE A 65 3.40 2.05 6.30
CA ILE A 65 2.32 2.88 6.80
C ILE A 65 1.03 2.05 6.75
N GLY A 66 0.53 1.69 7.94
CA GLY A 66 -0.73 0.96 8.09
C GLY A 66 -1.85 1.88 8.54
N ILE A 67 -2.94 1.92 7.78
CA ILE A 67 -4.13 2.70 8.12
C ILE A 67 -5.28 1.73 8.32
N LYS A 68 -5.72 1.55 9.58
CA LYS A 68 -6.89 0.71 9.90
C LYS A 68 -8.13 1.59 9.89
N LEU A 69 -8.99 1.39 8.91
CA LEU A 69 -10.24 2.13 8.70
C LEU A 69 -11.42 1.30 9.21
N SER A 70 -12.22 1.85 10.12
CA SER A 70 -13.45 1.20 10.55
C SER A 70 -14.51 1.23 9.45
N LEU A 71 -15.22 0.13 9.25
CA LEU A 71 -16.35 0.07 8.33
C LEU A 71 -17.65 0.46 9.05
N ASP A 72 -18.48 1.29 8.42
CA ASP A 72 -19.77 1.68 8.97
C ASP A 72 -20.84 0.62 8.66
N LYS A 73 -21.08 -0.26 9.63
CA LYS A 73 -22.07 -1.35 9.49
C LYS A 73 -23.48 -0.86 9.15
N ASN A 74 -23.83 0.39 9.43
CA ASN A 74 -25.15 0.94 9.14
C ASN A 74 -25.38 1.20 7.63
N LEU A 75 -24.31 1.37 6.85
CA LEU A 75 -24.43 1.58 5.40
C LEU A 75 -24.70 0.29 4.61
N GLY A 76 -24.51 -0.88 5.24
CA GLY A 76 -24.46 -2.16 4.55
C GLY A 76 -23.10 -2.41 3.88
N PHE A 77 -22.88 -3.66 3.44
CA PHE A 77 -21.57 -4.13 2.99
C PHE A 77 -21.05 -3.37 1.76
N ASP A 78 -21.83 -3.30 0.69
CA ASP A 78 -21.37 -2.72 -0.58
C ASP A 78 -21.03 -1.23 -0.45
N LYS A 79 -21.89 -0.45 0.22
CA LYS A 79 -21.66 0.98 0.46
C LYS A 79 -20.47 1.22 1.39
N SER A 80 -20.27 0.37 2.41
CA SER A 80 -19.09 0.43 3.28
C SER A 80 -17.81 0.19 2.50
N LEU A 81 -17.83 -0.79 1.58
CA LEU A 81 -16.69 -1.12 0.75
C LEU A 81 -16.40 -0.01 -0.29
N GLU A 82 -17.43 0.60 -0.88
CA GLU A 82 -17.30 1.77 -1.73
C GLU A 82 -16.65 2.94 -0.98
N ALA A 83 -17.14 3.25 0.23
CA ALA A 83 -16.57 4.29 1.08
C ALA A 83 -15.10 4.00 1.44
N TYR A 84 -14.78 2.74 1.77
CA TYR A 84 -13.40 2.30 1.99
C TYR A 84 -12.52 2.53 0.74
N HIS A 85 -12.99 2.18 -0.46
CA HIS A 85 -12.22 2.38 -1.68
C HIS A 85 -12.03 3.85 -2.03
N ALA A 86 -13.05 4.69 -1.81
CA ALA A 86 -12.94 6.14 -1.95
C ALA A 86 -11.89 6.71 -0.98
N GLN A 87 -11.90 6.26 0.27
CA GLN A 87 -10.94 6.70 1.27
C GLN A 87 -9.52 6.20 0.96
N LYS A 88 -9.36 4.95 0.51
CA LYS A 88 -8.09 4.40 0.03
C LYS A 88 -7.50 5.22 -1.09
N LYS A 89 -8.32 5.63 -2.06
CA LYS A 89 -7.88 6.49 -3.16
C LYS A 89 -7.38 7.84 -2.63
N ARG A 90 -8.10 8.45 -1.70
CA ARG A 90 -7.67 9.70 -1.05
C ARG A 90 -6.34 9.54 -0.32
N PHE A 91 -6.17 8.50 0.49
CA PHE A 91 -4.90 8.25 1.18
C PHE A 91 -3.74 7.96 0.23
N ASN A 92 -3.97 7.23 -0.86
CA ASN A 92 -2.95 7.05 -1.92
C ASN A 92 -2.53 8.41 -2.50
N GLN A 93 -3.48 9.28 -2.82
CA GLN A 93 -3.19 10.61 -3.36
C GLN A 93 -2.47 11.51 -2.34
N SER A 94 -2.94 11.54 -1.09
CA SER A 94 -2.34 12.31 -0.01
C SER A 94 -0.90 11.90 0.27
N LEU A 95 -0.59 10.60 0.23
CA LEU A 95 0.77 10.12 0.41
C LEU A 95 1.68 10.61 -0.74
N LEU A 96 1.21 10.52 -1.99
CA LEU A 96 1.96 11.00 -3.16
C LEU A 96 2.24 12.51 -3.10
N LEU A 97 1.33 13.31 -2.52
CA LEU A 97 1.53 14.75 -2.36
C LEU A 97 2.65 15.10 -1.38
N ILE A 98 3.03 14.20 -0.48
CA ILE A 98 4.13 14.42 0.47
C ILE A 98 5.43 13.75 0.03
N GLU A 99 5.49 13.10 -1.14
CA GLU A 99 6.71 12.48 -1.67
C GLU A 99 7.86 13.49 -1.75
N SER A 100 7.57 14.70 -2.25
CA SER A 100 8.56 15.78 -2.37
C SER A 100 9.11 16.30 -1.03
N ASP A 101 8.46 15.97 0.10
CA ASP A 101 8.97 16.35 1.42
C ASP A 101 10.16 15.47 1.86
N PHE A 102 10.39 14.36 1.15
CA PHE A 102 11.43 13.37 1.42
C PHE A 102 12.25 13.10 0.15
N PRO A 103 13.49 13.62 0.04
CA PRO A 103 14.33 13.38 -1.12
C PRO A 103 14.70 11.89 -1.24
N ASP A 104 14.97 11.44 -2.46
CA ASP A 104 15.44 10.09 -2.77
C ASP A 104 14.55 8.98 -2.20
N CYS A 105 13.23 9.20 -2.26
CA CYS A 105 12.23 8.24 -1.83
C CYS A 105 11.30 7.85 -2.98
N GLU A 106 10.71 6.66 -2.85
CA GLU A 106 9.61 6.22 -3.71
C GLU A 106 8.46 5.70 -2.87
N ILE A 107 7.24 6.14 -3.20
CA ILE A 107 6.03 5.66 -2.56
C ILE A 107 5.54 4.36 -3.19
N LEU A 108 5.17 3.41 -2.33
CA LEU A 108 4.33 2.29 -2.69
C LEU A 108 2.90 2.53 -2.18
N ILE A 109 1.94 2.49 -3.09
CA ILE A 109 0.51 2.70 -2.80
C ILE A 109 -0.18 1.39 -2.44
N SER A 110 -1.43 1.46 -1.96
CA SER A 110 -2.26 0.27 -1.79
C SER A 110 -3.09 0.00 -3.05
N GLY A 111 -2.94 -1.19 -3.64
CA GLY A 111 -3.64 -1.62 -4.85
C GLY A 111 -2.91 -1.26 -6.15
N HIS A 112 -3.63 -0.76 -7.15
CA HIS A 112 -3.08 -0.44 -8.47
C HIS A 112 -2.90 1.07 -8.70
N CYS A 113 -2.16 1.44 -9.74
CA CYS A 113 -1.90 2.83 -10.12
C CYS A 113 -3.10 3.49 -10.82
N TRP A 114 -3.34 4.79 -10.54
CA TRP A 114 -4.51 5.54 -11.02
C TRP A 114 -4.15 6.72 -11.96
N HIS A 115 -2.93 6.75 -12.47
CA HIS A 115 -2.42 7.92 -13.21
C HIS A 115 -3.09 8.12 -14.58
N CYS A 116 -3.55 7.04 -15.20
CA CYS A 116 -4.18 7.04 -16.50
C CYS A 116 -5.68 6.72 -16.38
N LYS A 117 -6.50 7.30 -17.27
CA LYS A 117 -7.91 6.94 -17.41
C LYS A 117 -8.10 5.48 -17.84
N SER A 118 -7.21 4.98 -18.70
CA SER A 118 -7.14 3.60 -19.17
C SER A 118 -5.66 3.24 -19.30
N CYS A 119 -5.26 2.08 -18.74
CA CYS A 119 -3.87 1.66 -18.77
C CYS A 119 -3.47 1.24 -20.18
N SER A 120 -2.26 1.62 -20.61
CA SER A 120 -1.72 1.20 -21.91
C SER A 120 -1.38 -0.29 -21.97
N ARG A 121 -1.29 -0.96 -20.81
CA ARG A 121 -0.98 -2.38 -20.70
C ARG A 121 -1.99 -3.28 -21.40
N ASP A 122 -3.28 -2.96 -21.30
CA ASP A 122 -4.35 -3.71 -21.97
C ASP A 122 -4.18 -3.75 -23.50
N LYS A 123 -3.41 -2.81 -24.06
CA LYS A 123 -3.09 -2.73 -25.49
C LYS A 123 -1.69 -3.24 -25.83
N GLY A 124 -0.96 -3.81 -24.86
CA GLY A 124 0.43 -4.24 -25.03
C GLY A 124 1.45 -3.10 -25.16
N ASN A 125 1.05 -1.86 -24.87
CA ASN A 125 1.91 -0.69 -25.04
C ASN A 125 2.63 -0.32 -23.74
N PRO A 126 3.87 0.21 -23.79
CA PRO A 126 4.59 0.70 -22.61
C PRO A 126 3.78 1.68 -21.76
N CYS A 127 4.13 1.80 -20.49
CA CYS A 127 3.47 2.74 -19.59
C CYS A 127 3.61 4.19 -20.12
N ASN A 128 2.49 4.92 -20.21
CA ASN A 128 2.50 6.33 -20.62
C ASN A 128 3.13 7.26 -19.57
N PHE A 129 3.26 6.81 -18.33
CA PHE A 129 3.80 7.59 -17.20
C PHE A 129 4.75 6.73 -16.35
N PRO A 130 5.87 6.26 -16.91
CA PRO A 130 6.76 5.32 -16.21
C PRO A 130 7.25 5.88 -14.87
N ASP A 131 7.64 7.15 -14.83
CA ASP A 131 8.17 7.80 -13.61
C ASP A 131 7.11 8.08 -12.54
N LYS A 132 5.82 8.06 -12.92
CA LYS A 132 4.69 8.30 -12.02
C LYS A 132 3.91 7.04 -11.67
N LYS A 133 4.30 5.90 -12.27
CA LYS A 133 3.79 4.58 -11.92
C LYS A 133 4.18 4.29 -10.47
N ARG A 134 3.24 3.77 -9.70
CA ARG A 134 3.47 3.43 -8.28
C ARG A 134 2.97 2.01 -8.06
N HIS A 135 3.87 1.17 -7.59
CA HIS A 135 3.62 -0.23 -7.25
C HIS A 135 3.00 -0.34 -5.86
N SER A 136 2.52 -1.54 -5.50
CA SER A 136 2.17 -1.89 -4.13
C SER A 136 3.14 -2.92 -3.56
N LEU A 137 3.18 -3.04 -2.24
CA LEU A 137 3.94 -4.09 -1.57
C LEU A 137 3.51 -5.49 -2.05
N GLU A 138 2.20 -5.73 -2.20
CA GLU A 138 1.69 -7.00 -2.73
C GLU A 138 2.12 -7.26 -4.17
N SER A 139 2.19 -6.21 -5.01
CA SER A 139 2.69 -6.37 -6.38
C SER A 139 4.15 -6.83 -6.43
N PHE A 140 4.92 -6.55 -5.39
CA PHE A 140 6.27 -7.06 -5.18
C PHE A 140 6.32 -8.37 -4.38
N GLY A 141 5.21 -9.05 -4.15
CA GLY A 141 5.21 -10.34 -3.45
C GLY A 141 5.32 -10.24 -1.92
N ILE A 142 5.13 -9.05 -1.34
CA ILE A 142 5.18 -8.85 0.11
C ILE A 142 3.82 -9.20 0.74
N LYS A 143 3.85 -10.08 1.75
CA LYS A 143 2.68 -10.55 2.49
C LYS A 143 2.29 -9.59 3.61
N ILE A 144 1.30 -8.74 3.31
CA ILE A 144 0.83 -7.71 4.21
C ILE A 144 0.25 -8.24 5.53
N SER A 145 -0.37 -9.42 5.53
CA SER A 145 -0.96 -10.00 6.74
C SER A 145 0.07 -10.22 7.84
N GLU A 146 1.27 -10.69 7.48
CA GLU A 146 2.37 -10.91 8.45
C GLU A 146 2.95 -9.59 8.94
N ILE A 147 3.05 -8.57 8.08
CA ILE A 147 3.47 -7.23 8.52
C ILE A 147 2.51 -6.65 9.55
N ILE A 148 1.20 -6.75 9.30
CA ILE A 148 0.18 -6.24 10.23
C ILE A 148 0.30 -6.94 11.59
N LYS A 149 0.51 -8.26 11.57
CA LYS A 149 0.72 -9.07 12.77
C LYS A 149 1.98 -8.65 13.54
N ASP A 150 3.11 -8.65 12.87
CA ASP A 150 4.40 -8.51 13.54
C ASP A 150 4.72 -7.05 13.90
N LYS A 151 4.39 -6.11 13.01
CA LYS A 151 4.78 -4.70 13.16
C LYS A 151 3.69 -3.84 13.78
N PHE A 152 2.42 -4.22 13.64
CA PHE A 152 1.29 -3.47 14.20
C PHE A 152 0.57 -4.19 15.35
N ASN A 153 0.97 -5.43 15.67
CA ASN A 153 0.34 -6.26 16.71
C ASN A 153 -1.18 -6.35 16.53
N ASP A 154 -1.62 -6.54 15.29
CA ASP A 154 -3.02 -6.63 14.89
C ASP A 154 -3.21 -7.76 13.86
N SER A 155 -4.43 -7.99 13.38
CA SER A 155 -4.66 -9.00 12.35
C SER A 155 -5.77 -8.58 11.40
N LEU A 156 -5.66 -9.03 10.14
CA LEU A 156 -6.73 -8.88 9.17
C LEU A 156 -7.95 -9.66 9.68
N GLN A 157 -9.04 -8.94 9.91
CA GLN A 157 -10.32 -9.53 10.29
C GLN A 157 -10.96 -10.10 9.03
N TRP A 158 -10.78 -11.40 8.77
CA TRP A 158 -11.45 -12.08 7.67
C TRP A 158 -12.30 -13.22 8.20
N LYS A 159 -13.61 -13.04 8.15
CA LYS A 159 -14.60 -14.09 8.42
C LYS A 159 -15.47 -14.25 7.20
N LYS A 160 -15.48 -15.46 6.63
CA LYS A 160 -16.26 -15.76 5.42
C LYS A 160 -17.75 -15.50 5.70
N GLY A 161 -18.36 -14.62 4.91
CA GLY A 161 -19.78 -14.28 5.02
C GLY A 161 -20.11 -13.20 6.06
N GLU A 162 -19.13 -12.67 6.77
CA GLU A 162 -19.32 -11.56 7.71
C GLU A 162 -18.59 -10.31 7.22
N MET A 163 -19.25 -9.15 7.37
CA MET A 163 -18.59 -7.87 7.12
C MET A 163 -17.54 -7.62 8.23
N PRO A 164 -16.28 -7.34 7.87
CA PRO A 164 -15.26 -7.06 8.87
C PRO A 164 -15.54 -5.71 9.55
N GLU A 165 -15.09 -5.58 10.80
CA GLU A 165 -15.25 -4.32 11.55
C GLU A 165 -14.37 -3.21 11.00
N SER A 166 -13.25 -3.59 10.39
CA SER A 166 -12.29 -2.67 9.81
C SER A 166 -11.53 -3.33 8.68
N LEU A 167 -10.98 -2.50 7.80
CA LEU A 167 -10.07 -2.90 6.75
C LEU A 167 -8.76 -2.11 6.87
N TYR A 168 -7.67 -2.74 6.45
CA TYR A 168 -6.37 -2.09 6.38
C TYR A 168 -6.11 -1.51 4.99
N ILE A 169 -5.45 -0.37 4.97
CA ILE A 169 -4.76 0.19 3.81
C ILE A 169 -3.29 0.21 4.19
N VAL A 170 -2.46 -0.53 3.45
CA VAL A 170 -1.03 -0.58 3.71
C VAL A 170 -0.28 0.01 2.52
N GLN A 171 0.55 0.99 2.85
CA GLN A 171 1.39 1.75 1.92
C GLN A 171 2.82 1.72 2.44
N ALA A 172 3.78 2.18 1.64
CA ALA A 172 5.15 2.32 2.09
C ALA A 172 5.86 3.51 1.45
N ILE A 173 6.94 3.95 2.10
CA ILE A 173 7.93 4.87 1.55
C ILE A 173 9.26 4.13 1.56
N LEU A 174 9.80 3.83 0.39
CA LEU A 174 11.15 3.32 0.19
C LEU A 174 12.12 4.50 0.22
N SER A 175 13.27 4.36 0.86
CA SER A 175 14.27 5.45 0.94
C SER A 175 15.69 4.96 1.17
N ASP A 176 16.67 5.75 0.73
CA ASP A 176 18.09 5.50 1.00
C ASP A 176 18.56 6.01 2.37
N GLN A 177 17.81 6.96 2.92
CA GLN A 177 18.08 7.57 4.22
C GLN A 177 16.91 7.32 5.17
N ARG A 178 17.20 7.29 6.47
CA ARG A 178 16.15 7.25 7.49
C ARG A 178 15.32 8.53 7.42
N ILE A 179 14.02 8.39 7.62
CA ILE A 179 13.09 9.51 7.68
C ILE A 179 12.81 9.79 9.15
N ASP A 180 12.93 11.05 9.58
CA ASP A 180 12.55 11.41 10.94
C ASP A 180 11.10 11.01 11.22
N LYS A 181 10.92 10.10 12.18
CA LYS A 181 9.62 9.50 12.50
C LYS A 181 8.61 10.53 12.98
N GLY A 182 9.06 11.55 13.74
CA GLY A 182 8.19 12.61 14.23
C GLY A 182 7.65 13.48 13.10
N LYS A 183 8.53 13.91 12.19
CA LYS A 183 8.21 14.66 10.98
C LYS A 183 7.29 13.85 10.07
N LEU A 184 7.60 12.58 9.81
CA LEU A 184 6.74 11.70 8.99
C LEU A 184 5.34 11.57 9.60
N GLN A 185 5.25 11.28 10.89
CA GLN A 185 3.96 11.15 11.57
C GLN A 185 3.15 12.47 11.48
N GLN A 186 3.79 13.62 11.70
CA GLN A 186 3.13 14.93 11.60
C GLN A 186 2.64 15.20 10.17
N ARG A 187 3.45 14.88 9.14
CA ARG A 187 3.08 15.09 7.73
C ARG A 187 1.94 14.17 7.31
N LEU A 188 1.97 12.89 7.67
CA LEU A 188 0.90 11.94 7.38
C LEU A 188 -0.42 12.37 8.03
N VAL A 189 -0.40 12.74 9.31
CA VAL A 189 -1.58 13.25 10.02
C VAL A 189 -2.17 14.49 9.33
N LYS A 190 -1.33 15.41 8.83
CA LYS A 190 -1.80 16.59 8.10
C LYS A 190 -2.28 16.26 6.68
N ALA A 191 -1.74 15.23 6.04
CA ALA A 191 -2.11 14.83 4.69
C ALA A 191 -3.38 13.96 4.65
N PHE A 192 -3.63 13.19 5.72
CA PHE A 192 -4.75 12.26 5.85
C PHE A 192 -5.95 12.84 6.62
N GLY A 193 -5.75 13.89 7.41
CA GLY A 193 -6.82 14.69 8.03
C GLY A 193 -7.36 15.72 7.05
#